data_AF-A0AAV4TRZ7-F1
#
_entry.id   AF-A0AAV4TRZ7-F1
#
_cell.length_a   1.000
_cell.length_b   1.000
_cell.length_c   1.000
_cell.angle_alpha   90.00
_cell.angle_beta   90.00
_cell.angle_gamma   90.00
#
_symmetry.space_group_name_H-M   'P 1'
#
loop_
_entity.id
_entity.type
_entity.pdbx_description
1 polymer ?
#
loop_
_entity_poly.entity_id
_entity_poly.type
_entity_poly.pdbx_seq_one_letter_code
_entity_poly.pdbx_strand_id
1 'polypeptide(L)'
;MLRKHMEWRKEYQMDTILTDYKPPEVLIKYFPMNFLGFDKEGFPVRYVDLAADHKGLINSAKRVDLIKYNLYLVEQDMETLKNRAKSLENL
;
A
#
# COMPACT_ATOMS: atom_id res chain seq x y z
N MET A 1 9.48 0.63 -20.48
CA MET A 1 8.93 1.14 -19.20
C MET A 1 7.47 0.76 -19.00
N LEU A 2 6.50 1.02 -19.87
CA LEU A 2 5.12 0.51 -19.63
C LEU A 2 4.99 -1.03 -19.71
N ARG A 3 5.59 -1.69 -20.72
CA ARG A 3 5.47 -3.15 -20.92
C ARG A 3 5.97 -3.97 -19.71
N LYS A 4 7.16 -3.64 -19.19
CA LYS A 4 7.73 -4.30 -18.00
C LYS A 4 6.86 -4.12 -16.76
N HIS A 5 6.23 -2.96 -16.59
CA HIS A 5 5.30 -2.72 -15.49
C HIS A 5 4.05 -3.60 -15.62
N MET A 6 3.50 -3.76 -16.83
CA MET A 6 2.35 -4.66 -17.06
C MET A 6 2.71 -6.13 -16.81
N GLU A 7 3.91 -6.56 -17.18
CA GLU A 7 4.42 -7.91 -16.85
C GLU A 7 4.54 -8.10 -15.34
N TRP A 8 5.14 -7.13 -14.64
CA TRP A 8 5.28 -7.14 -13.19
C TRP A 8 3.93 -7.15 -12.45
N ARG A 9 2.94 -6.36 -12.90
CA ARG A 9 1.59 -6.38 -12.31
C ARG A 9 0.93 -7.74 -12.40
N LYS A 10 1.12 -8.45 -13.51
CA LYS A 10 0.63 -9.83 -13.70
C LYS A 10 1.36 -10.80 -12.77
N GLU A 11 2.68 -10.73 -12.69
CA GLU A 11 3.50 -11.58 -11.83
C GLU A 11 3.13 -11.43 -10.34
N TYR A 12 2.93 -10.19 -9.89
CA TYR A 12 2.62 -9.88 -8.49
C TYR A 12 1.12 -9.86 -8.17
N GLN A 13 0.26 -10.15 -9.15
CA GLN A 13 -1.20 -10.14 -9.01
C GLN A 13 -1.74 -8.80 -8.48
N MET A 14 -1.18 -7.69 -8.97
CA MET A 14 -1.50 -6.36 -8.47
C MET A 14 -2.96 -5.95 -8.72
N ASP A 15 -3.58 -6.48 -9.77
CA ASP A 15 -4.95 -6.12 -10.13
C ASP A 15 -6.00 -6.67 -9.14
N THR A 16 -5.67 -7.74 -8.39
CA THR A 16 -6.56 -8.33 -7.37
C THR A 16 -5.97 -8.28 -5.96
N ILE A 17 -4.85 -7.57 -5.76
CA ILE A 17 -4.17 -7.52 -4.47
C ILE A 17 -5.06 -6.95 -3.35
N LEU A 18 -6.02 -6.08 -3.66
CA LEU A 18 -6.93 -5.52 -2.66
C LEU A 18 -8.03 -6.48 -2.20
N THR A 19 -8.34 -7.52 -2.99
CA THR A 19 -9.39 -8.50 -2.69
C THR A 19 -8.82 -9.81 -2.17
N ASP A 20 -7.72 -10.27 -2.76
CA ASP A 20 -7.25 -11.65 -2.58
C ASP A 20 -6.14 -11.75 -1.52
N TYR A 21 -5.40 -10.66 -1.29
CA TYR A 21 -4.28 -10.65 -0.37
C TYR A 21 -4.75 -10.51 1.08
N LYS A 22 -4.28 -11.41 1.94
CA LYS A 22 -4.42 -11.32 3.39
C LYS A 22 -3.06 -11.04 4.01
N PRO A 23 -2.79 -9.79 4.44
CA PRO A 23 -1.53 -9.46 5.08
C PRO A 23 -1.26 -10.28 6.34
N PRO A 24 0.01 -10.69 6.59
CA PRO A 24 0.40 -11.26 7.87
C PRO A 24 0.10 -10.31 9.04
N GLU A 25 -0.33 -10.87 10.17
CA GLU A 25 -0.71 -10.11 11.36
C GLU A 25 0.39 -9.17 11.85
N VAL A 26 1.64 -9.62 11.82
CA VAL A 26 2.81 -8.81 12.22
C VAL A 26 2.94 -7.54 11.39
N LEU A 27 2.60 -7.58 10.10
CA LEU A 27 2.68 -6.40 9.23
C LEU A 27 1.53 -5.44 9.52
N ILE A 28 0.32 -5.96 9.76
CA ILE A 28 -0.83 -5.13 10.16
C ILE A 28 -0.55 -4.37 11.46
N LYS A 29 0.11 -5.02 12.42
CA LYS A 29 0.36 -4.45 13.75
C LYS A 29 1.56 -3.51 13.82
N TYR A 30 2.62 -3.79 13.08
CA TYR A 30 3.93 -3.18 13.32
C TYR A 30 4.57 -2.51 12.10
N PHE A 31 3.97 -2.63 10.91
CA PHE A 31 4.53 -1.97 9.73
C PHE A 31 4.39 -0.44 9.85
N PRO A 32 5.47 0.34 9.72
CA PRO A 32 5.51 1.73 10.19
C PRO A 32 4.95 2.74 9.18
N MET A 33 3.92 2.37 8.41
CA MET A 33 3.29 3.24 7.42
C MET A 33 1.78 3.35 7.67
N ASN A 34 1.35 4.49 8.19
CA ASN A 34 -0.04 4.73 8.57
C ASN A 34 -0.71 5.73 7.61
N PHE A 35 -1.98 5.46 7.26
CA PHE A 35 -2.79 6.42 6.51
C PHE A 35 -3.29 7.52 7.46
N LEU A 36 -3.01 8.78 7.12
CA LEU A 36 -3.33 9.94 7.96
C LEU A 36 -4.59 10.69 7.47
N GLY A 37 -4.97 10.51 6.21
CA GLY A 37 -6.09 11.22 5.60
C GLY A 37 -5.70 11.86 4.28
N PHE A 38 -6.20 13.08 4.05
CA PHE A 38 -5.97 13.82 2.81
C PHE A 38 -5.35 15.18 3.10
N ASP A 39 -4.52 15.67 2.18
CA ASP A 39 -4.05 17.05 2.21
C ASP A 39 -5.14 18.04 1.73
N LYS A 40 -4.77 19.33 1.63
CA LYS A 40 -5.68 20.41 1.20
C LYS A 40 -6.15 20.26 -0.24
N GLU A 41 -5.40 19.56 -1.07
CA GLU A 41 -5.71 19.32 -2.48
C GLU A 41 -6.47 17.99 -2.67
N GLY A 42 -6.63 17.22 -1.59
CA GLY A 42 -7.36 15.96 -1.59
C GLY A 42 -6.50 14.74 -1.92
N PHE A 43 -5.17 14.85 -1.90
CA PHE A 43 -4.28 13.71 -2.11
C PHE A 43 -4.11 12.88 -0.84
N PRO A 44 -4.04 11.54 -0.94
CA PRO A 44 -3.83 10.68 0.21
C PRO A 44 -2.48 10.94 0.87
N VAL A 45 -2.46 11.05 2.20
CA VAL A 45 -1.26 11.28 3.00
C VAL A 45 -0.99 10.08 3.89
N ARG A 46 0.25 9.59 3.86
CA ARG A 46 0.76 8.59 4.80
C ARG A 46 1.86 9.16 5.68
N TYR A 47 1.85 8.74 6.94
CA TYR A 47 2.93 8.97 7.89
C TYR A 47 3.84 7.74 7.96
N VAL A 48 5.15 7.96 7.97
CA VAL A 48 6.16 6.90 8.08
C VAL A 48 6.98 7.11 9.36
N ASP A 49 6.92 6.16 10.27
CA ASP A 49 7.75 6.18 11.48
C ASP A 49 9.14 5.61 11.18
N LEU A 50 10.13 6.49 11.06
CA LEU A 50 11.51 6.10 10.82
C LEU A 50 12.19 5.49 12.06
N ALA A 51 11.67 5.75 13.26
CA ALA A 51 12.22 5.25 14.52
C ALA A 51 11.65 3.87 14.92
N ALA A 52 10.73 3.31 14.13
CA ALA A 52 10.15 2.00 14.38
C ALA A 52 11.19 0.86 14.45
N ASP A 53 10.81 -0.27 15.05
CA ASP A 53 11.67 -1.47 15.15
C ASP A 53 11.76 -2.23 13.81
N HIS A 54 12.49 -1.64 12.85
CA HIS A 54 12.73 -2.24 11.53
C HIS A 54 13.45 -3.59 11.64
N LYS A 55 14.33 -3.76 12.64
CA LYS A 55 15.07 -5.01 12.85
C LYS A 55 14.14 -6.13 13.30
N GLY A 56 13.27 -5.86 14.27
CA GLY A 56 12.24 -6.80 14.70
C GLY A 56 11.32 -7.19 13.55
N LEU A 57 10.89 -6.21 12.75
CA LEU A 57 10.03 -6.44 11.60
C LEU A 57 10.68 -7.32 10.52
N ILE A 58 11.93 -7.03 10.16
CA ILE A 58 12.72 -7.83 9.19
C ILE A 58 12.94 -9.26 9.69
N ASN A 59 13.11 -9.45 10.99
CA ASN A 59 13.29 -10.78 11.58
C ASN A 59 11.95 -11.54 11.77
N SER A 60 10.82 -10.84 11.71
CA SER A 60 9.50 -11.43 11.99
C SER A 60 8.65 -11.69 10.74
N ALA A 61 9.06 -11.21 9.57
CA ALA A 61 8.37 -11.41 8.30
C ALA A 61 9.36 -11.67 7.16
N LYS A 62 8.93 -12.41 6.13
CA LYS A 62 9.79 -12.61 4.96
C LYS A 62 9.92 -11.30 4.19
N ARG A 63 11.06 -11.10 3.55
CA ARG A 63 11.30 -9.96 2.66
C ARG A 63 10.21 -9.81 1.60
N VAL A 64 9.73 -10.92 1.04
CA VAL A 64 8.65 -10.91 0.04
C VAL A 64 7.32 -10.42 0.61
N ASP A 65 7.04 -10.71 1.88
CA ASP A 65 5.80 -10.28 2.55
C ASP A 65 5.86 -8.79 2.88
N LEU A 66 7.02 -8.28 3.31
CA LEU A 66 7.27 -6.85 3.52
C LEU A 66 7.05 -6.04 2.24
N ILE A 67 7.62 -6.51 1.13
CA ILE A 67 7.45 -5.88 -0.17
C ILE A 67 5.98 -5.95 -0.60
N LYS A 68 5.36 -7.13 -0.55
CA LYS A 68 3.96 -7.31 -0.96
C LYS A 68 3.00 -6.46 -0.12
N TYR A 69 3.26 -6.30 1.18
CA TYR A 69 2.47 -5.42 2.03
C TYR A 69 2.63 -3.94 1.66
N ASN A 70 3.86 -3.48 1.39
CA ASN A 70 4.06 -2.12 0.90
C ASN A 70 3.31 -1.86 -0.42
N LEU A 71 3.35 -2.82 -1.36
CA LEU A 71 2.61 -2.76 -2.61
C LEU A 71 1.09 -2.70 -2.40
N TYR A 72 0.57 -3.49 -1.46
CA TYR A 72 -0.82 -3.44 -1.06
C TYR A 72 -1.22 -2.06 -0.54
N LEU A 73 -0.42 -1.43 0.31
CA LEU A 73 -0.68 -0.07 0.81
C LEU A 73 -0.70 0.97 -0.33
N VAL A 74 0.23 0.87 -1.29
CA VAL A 74 0.26 1.78 -2.45
C VAL A 74 -0.97 1.57 -3.33
N GLU A 75 -1.40 0.34 -3.59
CA GLU A 75 -2.61 0.07 -4.38
C GLU A 75 -3.86 0.60 -3.66
N GLN A 76 -3.92 0.52 -2.32
CA GLN A 76 -4.98 1.14 -1.53
C GLN A 76 -5.03 2.66 -1.71
N ASP A 77 -3.87 3.32 -1.75
CA ASP A 77 -3.79 4.77 -1.95
C ASP A 77 -4.29 5.16 -3.34
N MET A 78 -3.90 4.39 -4.37
CA MET A 78 -4.37 4.58 -5.75
C MET A 78 -5.88 4.42 -5.88
N GLU A 79 -6.45 3.40 -5.21
CA GLU A 79 -7.89 3.19 -5.20
C GLU A 79 -8.63 4.32 -4.46
N THR A 80 -8.06 4.77 -3.34
CA THR A 80 -8.58 5.92 -2.57
C THR A 80 -8.60 7.18 -3.43
N LEU A 81 -7.52 7.45 -4.18
CA LEU A 81 -7.43 8.58 -5.09
C LEU A 81 -8.50 8.50 -6.20
N LYS A 82 -8.65 7.33 -6.85
CA LYS A 82 -9.66 7.12 -7.90
C LYS A 82 -11.08 7.36 -7.39
N ASN A 83 -11.40 6.84 -6.21
CA ASN A 83 -12.73 6.99 -5.63
C ASN A 83 -13.02 8.44 -5.22
N ARG A 84 -11.99 9.16 -4.75
CA ARG A 84 -12.14 10.58 -4.44
C ARG A 84 -12.32 11.44 -5.69
N ALA A 85 -11.55 11.20 -6.75
CA ALA A 85 -11.73 11.89 -8.03
C ALA A 85 -13.18 11.75 -8.54
N LYS A 86 -13.72 10.52 -8.53
CA LYS A 86 -15.14 10.27 -8.87
C LYS A 86 -16.11 11.01 -7.95
N SER A 87 -15.83 11.10 -6.65
CA SER A 87 -16.72 11.81 -5.71
C SER A 87 -16.78 13.32 -5.96
N LEU A 88 -15.68 13.90 -6.49
CA LEU A 88 -15.60 15.31 -6.83
C LEU A 88 -16.26 15.64 -8.17
N GLU A 89 -16.29 14.69 -9.11
CA GLU A 89 -17.00 14.83 -10.40
C GLU A 89 -18.53 14.76 -10.27
N ASN A 90 -19.04 14.17 -9.18
CA ASN A 90 -20.48 14.02 -8.92
C ASN A 90 -21.07 15.16 -8.06
N LEU A 91 -20.30 16.22 -7.80
CA LEU A 91 -20.71 17.45 -7.10
C LEU A 91 -20.84 18.60 -8.09
#